data_AF-A0A7Z0DI68-F1
#
_entry.id   AF-A0A7Z0DI68-F1
#
_cell.length_a   1.000
_cell.length_b   1.000
_cell.length_c   1.000
_cell.angle_alpha   90.00
_cell.angle_beta   90.00
_cell.angle_gamma   90.00
#
_symmetry.space_group_name_H-M   'P 1'
#
loop_
_entity.id
_entity.type
_entity.pdbx_description
1 polymer ?
#
loop_
_entity_poly.entity_id
_entity_poly.type
_entity_poly.pdbx_seq_one_letter_code
_entity_poly.pdbx_strand_id
1 'polypeptide(L)'
;MVKSRTRARQLVSAGIGLVAAALVVTTTVTANSGAASGTTGKGTLKLVAAADTVEVASYEGVAYVEPSVWLAAYDAAFEFRASHTAYDKPVKLTKTVIRGKKRTTTTAPASIVDGMKGFKDGLRVTLKNKAGKVVLDESRPLCPGGYDRQRVQTDGATGPVYPEFCGGNWFTKGVLYGIERGMAVPTVSDLEFETKGETALTMTLSVSKPVADFLGLPKASRSAKQNLVIVDGCPEGGCEGGEGEMSTHSAHGADEDQGARTVVPRESLEGAEDGRGRLPLGGGAGGTSHGKPAKSSLPDLVSVPAWQISTAVDEEGTDRLNFAANEWNAGPAPMVVEGFRRGTSPVMDAYQMFYRGGKQVGMKRTGTMEFHEAPEHNHWHFLDFAKYELVDAKDKVVSTSGKQSWCLVPTDPVDLTVPGATLRPGQTGLESACGSKSALWLRETLPSGWGDTYDQSQTQAFDLTKVKNGTYRIKVTVNPDGNLYETTRSNNVSHRTVIVGGKAGARTVTVPPYQGVDTETWWNER
;
A
#
# COMPACT_ATOMS: atom_id res chain seq x y z
N MET A 1 -15.75 64.00 55.80
CA MET A 1 -15.32 62.80 55.05
C MET A 1 -15.15 63.18 53.60
N VAL A 2 -13.93 62.98 53.11
CA VAL A 2 -13.35 63.16 51.76
C VAL A 2 -13.71 64.45 50.98
N LYS A 3 -12.72 65.36 50.95
CA LYS A 3 -12.66 66.62 50.19
C LYS A 3 -12.20 66.39 48.74
N SER A 4 -12.61 67.33 47.90
CA SER A 4 -12.32 67.48 46.47
C SER A 4 -10.93 68.05 46.12
N ARG A 5 -10.58 67.92 44.82
CA ARG A 5 -9.62 68.69 43.99
C ARG A 5 -8.15 68.28 44.18
N THR A 6 -7.32 68.13 43.14
CA THR A 6 -6.95 69.16 42.14
C THR A 6 -6.18 68.53 40.96
N ARG A 7 -6.23 69.13 39.76
CA ARG A 7 -5.31 68.88 38.62
C ARG A 7 -4.03 69.73 38.77
N ALA A 8 -2.86 69.18 38.45
CA ALA A 8 -1.72 69.91 37.83
C ALA A 8 -0.62 68.93 37.34
N ARG A 9 0.13 69.34 36.31
CA ARG A 9 1.10 68.60 35.47
C ARG A 9 2.57 68.80 35.89
N GLN A 10 3.45 67.99 35.25
CA GLN A 10 4.93 68.06 35.04
C GLN A 10 5.77 67.27 36.08
N LEU A 11 6.80 66.46 35.73
CA LEU A 11 7.93 66.58 34.77
C LEU A 11 8.28 65.20 34.12
N VAL A 12 8.60 65.08 32.80
CA VAL A 12 9.94 65.05 32.13
C VAL A 12 10.91 63.99 32.73
N SER A 13 11.38 62.95 32.04
CA SER A 13 12.33 62.94 30.89
C SER A 13 12.57 61.54 30.29
N ALA A 14 12.98 61.50 29.00
CA ALA A 14 13.84 60.50 28.28
C ALA A 14 13.41 59.02 28.16
N GLY A 15 13.53 58.31 27.04
CA GLY A 15 14.08 58.60 25.72
C GLY A 15 14.00 57.36 24.80
N ILE A 16 14.37 57.59 23.54
CA ILE A 16 14.68 56.62 22.46
C ILE A 16 13.47 56.01 21.75
N GLY A 17 13.16 56.60 20.58
CA GLY A 17 12.33 55.98 19.56
C GLY A 17 13.11 55.02 18.67
N LEU A 18 12.40 54.03 18.15
CA LEU A 18 12.79 53.27 16.97
C LEU A 18 11.55 53.20 16.07
N VAL A 19 11.64 53.92 14.95
CA VAL A 19 10.65 53.91 13.87
C VAL A 19 10.93 52.67 13.03
N ALA A 20 10.08 51.65 13.16
CA ALA A 20 10.06 50.54 12.21
C ALA A 20 9.15 50.94 11.03
N ALA A 21 9.76 51.33 9.92
CA ALA A 21 9.07 51.48 8.65
C ALA A 21 8.69 50.09 8.13
N ALA A 22 7.41 49.72 8.26
CA ALA A 22 6.87 48.53 7.63
C ALA A 22 6.73 48.79 6.12
N LEU A 23 7.64 48.21 5.33
CA LEU A 23 7.52 48.16 3.88
C LEU A 23 6.44 47.13 3.54
N VAL A 24 5.22 47.60 3.29
CA VAL A 24 4.13 46.74 2.78
C VAL A 24 4.40 46.48 1.31
N VAL A 25 4.97 45.32 0.99
CA VAL A 25 5.00 44.81 -0.39
C VAL A 25 3.61 44.26 -0.68
N THR A 26 2.77 45.05 -1.35
CA THR A 26 1.52 44.57 -1.94
C THR A 26 1.84 43.71 -3.16
N THR A 27 2.03 42.41 -2.95
CA THR A 27 1.94 41.45 -4.06
C THR A 27 0.50 41.42 -4.54
N THR A 28 0.24 42.12 -5.66
CA THR A 28 -1.00 41.95 -6.40
C THR A 28 -0.98 40.56 -7.02
N VAL A 29 -1.49 39.57 -6.28
CA VAL A 29 -1.88 38.28 -6.84
C VAL A 29 -3.03 38.58 -7.80
N THR A 30 -2.70 38.76 -9.07
CA THR A 30 -3.70 38.67 -10.13
C THR A 30 -4.17 37.23 -10.14
N ALA A 31 -5.29 36.97 -9.45
CA ALA A 31 -5.98 35.71 -9.52
C ALA A 31 -6.42 35.51 -10.98
N ASN A 32 -5.60 34.81 -11.75
CA ASN A 32 -5.95 34.38 -13.08
C ASN A 32 -6.98 33.26 -12.91
N SER A 33 -8.25 33.63 -12.69
CA SER A 33 -9.41 32.75 -12.64
C SER A 33 -9.77 32.25 -14.05
N GLY A 34 -8.77 31.82 -14.81
CA GLY A 34 -8.98 31.08 -16.05
C GLY A 34 -9.21 29.63 -15.67
N ALA A 35 -10.43 29.15 -15.82
CA ALA A 35 -10.71 27.73 -15.72
C ALA A 35 -9.75 26.98 -16.66
N ALA A 36 -8.88 26.14 -16.10
CA ALA A 36 -8.04 25.22 -16.86
C ALA A 36 -8.92 24.09 -17.44
N SER A 37 -9.87 24.44 -18.32
CA SER A 37 -10.49 23.50 -19.23
C SER A 37 -9.55 23.33 -20.42
N GLY A 38 -8.54 22.48 -20.22
CA GLY A 38 -7.71 21.98 -21.31
C GLY A 38 -8.58 21.32 -22.37
N THR A 39 -8.44 21.79 -23.61
CA THR A 39 -9.27 21.42 -24.75
C THR A 39 -9.21 19.92 -25.07
N THR A 40 -10.37 19.45 -25.51
CA THR A 40 -10.77 18.09 -25.88
C THR A 40 -10.06 17.60 -27.15
N GLY A 41 -8.81 17.15 -27.00
CA GLY A 41 -8.26 16.19 -27.95
C GLY A 41 -9.13 14.93 -27.96
N LYS A 42 -9.68 14.54 -29.11
CA LYS A 42 -10.28 13.21 -29.30
C LYS A 42 -9.15 12.19 -29.22
N GLY A 43 -9.22 11.32 -28.23
CA GLY A 43 -8.06 10.59 -27.72
C GLY A 43 -7.21 11.52 -26.86
N THR A 44 -6.74 11.16 -25.68
CA THR A 44 -6.03 9.93 -25.32
C THR A 44 -5.34 10.24 -23.98
N LEU A 45 -4.66 9.26 -23.41
CA LEU A 45 -3.63 9.47 -22.38
C LEU A 45 -2.64 10.59 -22.80
N LYS A 46 -2.17 11.40 -21.84
CA LYS A 46 -1.13 12.43 -22.06
C LYS A 46 -0.20 12.54 -20.85
N LEU A 47 1.06 12.87 -21.08
CA LEU A 47 1.91 13.46 -20.04
C LEU A 47 1.60 14.94 -19.89
N VAL A 48 1.42 15.39 -18.65
CA VAL A 48 1.09 16.78 -18.31
C VAL A 48 1.96 17.22 -17.14
N ALA A 49 2.71 18.31 -17.31
CA ALA A 49 3.35 19.00 -16.19
C ALA A 49 2.33 19.93 -15.51
N ALA A 50 2.19 19.85 -14.19
CA ALA A 50 1.36 20.73 -13.39
C ALA A 50 2.08 22.05 -13.04
N ALA A 51 3.41 22.09 -13.17
CA ALA A 51 4.23 23.26 -12.97
C ALA A 51 5.39 23.31 -13.96
N ASP A 52 5.73 24.50 -14.46
CA ASP A 52 6.90 24.70 -15.33
C ASP A 52 8.22 24.65 -14.53
N THR A 53 8.17 24.96 -13.24
CA THR A 53 9.32 24.98 -12.32
C THR A 53 8.92 24.34 -10.99
N VAL A 54 9.78 23.50 -10.45
CA VAL A 54 9.64 22.87 -9.13
C VAL A 54 10.89 23.16 -8.32
N GLU A 55 10.69 23.49 -7.04
CA GLU A 55 11.75 23.59 -6.05
C GLU A 55 12.08 22.19 -5.53
N VAL A 56 13.36 21.86 -5.44
CA VAL A 56 13.85 20.51 -5.12
C VAL A 56 14.78 20.62 -3.94
N ALA A 57 14.42 19.97 -2.83
CA ALA A 57 15.26 19.92 -1.64
C ALA A 57 16.51 19.06 -1.93
N SER A 58 17.67 19.56 -1.51
CA SER A 58 18.94 18.86 -1.56
C SER A 58 19.56 18.79 -0.17
N TYR A 59 19.89 17.57 0.24
CA TYR A 59 20.58 17.27 1.49
C TYR A 59 21.85 16.46 1.21
N GLU A 60 22.99 16.89 1.78
CA GLU A 60 24.32 16.29 1.56
C GLU A 60 24.69 16.04 0.08
N GLY A 61 24.17 16.89 -0.81
CA GLY A 61 24.42 16.80 -2.26
C GLY A 61 23.53 15.81 -3.01
N VAL A 62 22.53 15.22 -2.35
CA VAL A 62 21.47 14.41 -2.97
C VAL A 62 20.19 15.23 -3.05
N ALA A 63 19.63 15.34 -4.25
CA ALA A 63 18.37 16.02 -4.50
C ALA A 63 17.21 15.01 -4.59
N TYR A 64 16.12 15.31 -3.88
CA TYR A 64 14.90 14.53 -3.82
C TYR A 64 13.82 15.24 -4.63
N VAL A 65 13.52 14.71 -5.82
CA VAL A 65 12.56 15.31 -6.74
C VAL A 65 11.21 14.64 -6.56
N GLU A 66 10.19 15.47 -6.40
CA GLU A 66 8.78 15.10 -6.60
C GLU A 66 8.30 15.69 -7.93
N PRO A 67 8.43 14.98 -9.06
CA PRO A 67 8.04 15.52 -10.35
C PRO A 67 6.54 15.79 -10.39
N SER A 68 6.15 17.05 -10.64
CA SER A 68 4.73 17.37 -10.88
C SER A 68 4.31 17.00 -12.31
N VAL A 69 4.65 15.79 -12.77
CA VAL A 69 4.37 15.28 -14.12
C VAL A 69 3.47 14.05 -14.04
N TRP A 70 2.33 14.17 -14.71
CA TRP A 70 1.18 13.29 -14.57
C TRP A 70 0.87 12.55 -15.86
N LEU A 71 0.51 11.28 -15.76
CA LEU A 71 -0.11 10.51 -16.85
C LEU A 71 -1.63 10.63 -16.75
N ALA A 72 -2.21 11.49 -17.57
CA ALA A 72 -3.62 11.90 -17.50
C ALA A 72 -4.49 11.21 -18.55
N ALA A 73 -5.62 10.65 -18.13
CA ALA A 73 -6.65 10.08 -19.01
C ALA A 73 -7.86 11.01 -19.11
N TYR A 74 -8.22 11.44 -20.32
CA TYR A 74 -9.30 12.42 -20.55
C TYR A 74 -10.60 11.77 -21.00
N ASP A 75 -10.63 11.24 -22.21
CA ASP A 75 -11.88 10.86 -22.88
C ASP A 75 -12.20 9.34 -22.81
N ALA A 76 -11.42 8.61 -22.02
CA ALA A 76 -11.58 7.20 -21.72
C ALA A 76 -10.94 6.86 -20.36
N ALA A 77 -11.40 5.79 -19.74
CA ALA A 77 -10.63 5.12 -18.69
C ALA A 77 -9.73 4.04 -19.30
N PHE A 78 -8.63 3.75 -18.61
CA PHE A 78 -7.63 2.76 -18.99
C PHE A 78 -7.47 1.79 -17.84
N GLU A 79 -7.88 0.54 -18.07
CA GLU A 79 -7.66 -0.57 -17.14
C GLU A 79 -6.48 -1.39 -17.66
N PHE A 80 -5.58 -1.78 -16.77
CA PHE A 80 -4.52 -2.72 -17.05
C PHE A 80 -4.69 -3.93 -16.16
N ARG A 81 -4.58 -5.11 -16.77
CA ARG A 81 -4.61 -6.40 -16.07
C ARG A 81 -3.30 -7.11 -16.33
N ALA A 82 -2.52 -7.32 -15.28
CA ALA A 82 -1.33 -8.16 -15.28
C ALA A 82 -1.67 -9.49 -14.61
N SER A 83 -1.32 -10.61 -15.23
CA SER A 83 -1.56 -11.94 -14.66
C SER A 83 -0.68 -12.99 -15.32
N HIS A 84 -0.46 -14.11 -14.63
CA HIS A 84 0.19 -15.29 -15.19
C HIS A 84 -0.59 -16.56 -14.83
N THR A 85 -0.34 -17.64 -15.56
CA THR A 85 -1.02 -18.92 -15.32
C THR A 85 -0.30 -19.80 -14.29
N ALA A 86 0.98 -19.53 -14.04
CA ALA A 86 1.78 -20.14 -12.97
C ALA A 86 2.99 -19.23 -12.67
N TYR A 87 3.60 -19.43 -11.50
CA TYR A 87 4.65 -18.55 -10.97
C TYR A 87 5.90 -18.45 -11.85
N ASP A 88 6.25 -19.53 -12.56
CA ASP A 88 7.37 -19.59 -13.52
C ASP A 88 7.03 -19.11 -14.93
N LYS A 89 5.80 -18.65 -15.17
CA LYS A 89 5.35 -18.20 -16.50
C LYS A 89 5.44 -16.69 -16.65
N PRO A 90 5.77 -16.20 -17.85
CA PRO A 90 5.78 -14.77 -18.14
C PRO A 90 4.42 -14.13 -17.82
N VAL A 91 4.46 -12.91 -17.27
CA VAL A 91 3.25 -12.13 -17.02
C VAL A 91 2.67 -11.61 -18.33
N LYS A 92 1.36 -11.80 -18.51
CA LYS A 92 0.58 -11.19 -19.58
C LYS A 92 -0.04 -9.90 -19.06
N LEU A 93 0.28 -8.80 -19.73
CA LEU A 93 -0.37 -7.51 -19.51
C LEU A 93 -1.40 -7.23 -20.62
N THR A 94 -2.61 -6.85 -20.24
CA THR A 94 -3.63 -6.34 -21.16
C THR A 94 -4.03 -4.92 -20.78
N LYS A 95 -4.36 -4.11 -21.78
CA LYS A 95 -4.94 -2.77 -21.63
C LYS A 95 -6.36 -2.79 -22.16
N THR A 96 -7.33 -2.39 -21.36
CA THR A 96 -8.72 -2.16 -21.77
C THR A 96 -9.01 -0.66 -21.76
N VAL A 97 -9.34 -0.12 -22.93
CA VAL A 97 -9.82 1.26 -23.07
C VAL A 97 -11.34 1.27 -22.94
N ILE A 98 -11.85 2.03 -21.98
CA ILE A 98 -13.27 2.06 -21.61
C ILE A 98 -13.85 3.43 -21.96
N ARG A 99 -14.83 3.45 -22.86
CA ARG A 99 -15.55 4.66 -23.33
C ARG A 99 -17.05 4.44 -23.18
N GLY A 100 -17.60 4.88 -22.05
CA GLY A 100 -18.97 4.52 -21.67
C GLY A 100 -19.11 3.00 -21.60
N LYS A 101 -20.00 2.43 -22.42
CA LYS A 101 -20.20 0.97 -22.51
C LYS A 101 -19.19 0.26 -23.42
N LYS A 102 -18.47 0.98 -24.29
CA LYS A 102 -17.52 0.37 -25.22
C LYS A 102 -16.22 0.02 -24.49
N ARG A 103 -15.80 -1.24 -24.62
CA ARG A 103 -14.53 -1.75 -24.09
C ARG A 103 -13.70 -2.32 -25.23
N THR A 104 -12.46 -1.87 -25.35
CA THR A 104 -11.49 -2.39 -26.33
C THR A 104 -10.25 -2.87 -25.60
N THR A 105 -10.00 -4.18 -25.64
CA THR A 105 -8.86 -4.81 -24.96
C THR A 105 -7.76 -5.17 -25.95
N THR A 106 -6.52 -4.82 -25.62
CA THR A 106 -5.31 -5.13 -26.39
C THR A 106 -4.27 -5.75 -25.46
N THR A 107 -3.57 -6.78 -25.93
CA THR A 107 -2.47 -7.41 -25.17
C THR A 107 -1.15 -6.70 -25.49
N ALA A 108 -0.35 -6.42 -24.46
CA ALA A 108 0.98 -5.83 -24.63
C ALA A 108 1.95 -6.85 -25.22
N PRO A 109 2.91 -6.44 -26.06
CA PRO A 109 4.07 -7.26 -26.37
C PRO A 109 4.82 -7.66 -25.08
N ALA A 110 5.21 -8.92 -24.94
CA ALA A 110 5.97 -9.37 -23.77
C ALA A 110 7.28 -8.58 -23.56
N SER A 111 7.85 -8.05 -24.64
CA SER A 111 9.05 -7.21 -24.63
C SER A 111 8.86 -5.82 -24.03
N ILE A 112 7.67 -5.45 -23.52
CA ILE A 112 7.45 -4.20 -22.79
C ILE A 112 6.79 -4.42 -21.42
N VAL A 113 6.59 -5.67 -21.00
CA VAL A 113 5.97 -6.00 -19.70
C VAL A 113 7.04 -6.07 -18.62
N ASP A 114 6.81 -5.40 -17.49
CA ASP A 114 7.62 -5.49 -16.28
C ASP A 114 6.86 -6.25 -15.20
N GLY A 115 6.90 -7.59 -15.26
CA GLY A 115 6.20 -8.47 -14.32
C GLY A 115 4.76 -8.00 -14.04
N MET A 116 4.42 -7.88 -12.75
CA MET A 116 3.14 -7.32 -12.29
C MET A 116 3.18 -5.78 -12.15
N LYS A 117 4.33 -5.14 -12.32
CA LYS A 117 4.59 -3.72 -12.02
C LYS A 117 4.20 -2.75 -13.15
N GLY A 118 3.96 -3.26 -14.36
CA GLY A 118 3.47 -2.46 -15.47
C GLY A 118 4.36 -2.60 -16.70
N PHE A 119 5.03 -1.52 -17.08
CA PHE A 119 5.82 -1.47 -18.31
C PHE A 119 7.31 -1.32 -18.03
N LYS A 120 8.13 -2.23 -18.57
CA LYS A 120 9.58 -2.10 -18.48
C LYS A 120 10.08 -1.02 -19.41
N ASP A 121 11.10 -0.29 -18.97
CA ASP A 121 11.68 0.83 -19.72
C ASP A 121 10.60 1.79 -20.25
N GLY A 122 9.57 2.00 -19.44
CA GLY A 122 8.37 2.74 -19.83
C GLY A 122 8.54 4.24 -19.72
N LEU A 123 9.38 4.69 -18.80
CA LEU A 123 9.68 6.09 -18.54
C LEU A 123 11.18 6.34 -18.72
N ARG A 124 11.53 7.44 -19.40
CA ARG A 124 12.90 7.93 -19.48
C ARG A 124 12.99 9.28 -18.80
N VAL A 125 13.94 9.41 -17.87
CA VAL A 125 14.24 10.64 -17.14
C VAL A 125 15.55 11.19 -17.67
N THR A 126 15.55 12.44 -18.12
CA THR A 126 16.77 13.13 -18.53
C THR A 126 16.88 14.46 -17.82
N LEU A 127 17.97 14.68 -17.09
CA LEU A 127 18.31 15.95 -16.47
C LEU A 127 19.45 16.62 -17.23
N LYS A 128 19.27 17.90 -17.59
CA LYS A 128 20.31 18.70 -18.23
C LYS A 128 20.56 19.99 -17.47
N ASN A 129 21.82 20.37 -17.32
CA ASN A 129 22.16 21.68 -16.77
C ASN A 129 21.97 22.80 -17.80
N LYS A 130 22.20 24.05 -17.37
CA LYS A 130 22.09 25.25 -18.24
C LYS A 130 23.02 25.22 -19.45
N ALA A 131 24.16 24.53 -19.35
CA ALA A 131 25.10 24.35 -20.48
C ALA A 131 24.67 23.23 -21.45
N GLY A 132 23.55 22.53 -21.16
CA GLY A 132 23.06 21.41 -21.95
C GLY A 132 23.75 20.08 -21.67
N LYS A 133 24.67 20.02 -20.68
CA LYS A 133 25.31 18.78 -20.24
C LYS A 133 24.27 17.91 -19.54
N VAL A 134 24.24 16.64 -19.91
CA VAL A 134 23.41 15.62 -19.27
C VAL A 134 23.99 15.29 -17.90
N VAL A 135 23.19 15.45 -16.86
CA VAL A 135 23.51 15.11 -15.46
C VAL A 135 22.99 13.72 -15.12
N LEU A 136 21.80 13.39 -15.63
CA LEU A 136 21.16 12.08 -15.49
C LEU A 136 20.46 11.72 -16.81
N ASP A 137 20.54 10.46 -17.21
CA ASP A 137 19.78 9.89 -18.31
C ASP A 137 19.52 8.41 -18.03
N GLU A 138 18.33 8.11 -17.54
CA GLU A 138 17.98 6.77 -17.07
C GLU A 138 16.63 6.29 -17.60
N SER A 139 16.52 4.97 -17.69
CA SER A 139 15.29 4.27 -18.02
C SER A 139 14.71 3.68 -16.75
N ARG A 140 13.41 3.91 -16.53
CA ARG A 140 12.66 3.39 -15.38
C ARG A 140 11.42 2.64 -15.86
N PRO A 141 10.91 1.67 -15.08
CA PRO A 141 9.58 1.15 -15.28
C PRO A 141 8.52 2.26 -15.22
N LEU A 142 7.38 2.04 -15.88
CA LEU A 142 6.21 2.89 -15.78
C LEU A 142 5.06 2.08 -15.17
N CYS A 143 4.68 2.44 -13.94
CA CYS A 143 3.44 2.00 -13.31
C CYS A 143 2.28 2.87 -13.82
N PRO A 144 1.27 2.31 -14.53
CA PRO A 144 0.09 3.07 -14.95
C PRO A 144 -0.99 3.09 -13.84
N GLY A 145 -0.54 3.30 -12.61
CA GLY A 145 -1.27 3.45 -11.36
C GLY A 145 -0.50 4.42 -10.47
N GLY A 146 -0.79 4.48 -9.18
CA GLY A 146 -0.01 5.31 -8.25
C GLY A 146 -0.86 6.02 -7.21
N TYR A 147 -0.18 6.47 -6.16
CA TYR A 147 -0.70 7.30 -5.09
C TYR A 147 -0.94 8.75 -5.59
N ASP A 148 -1.61 9.58 -4.80
CA ASP A 148 -1.91 10.99 -5.09
C ASP A 148 -2.61 11.27 -6.45
N ARG A 149 -3.71 10.56 -6.72
CA ARG A 149 -4.38 10.59 -8.03
C ARG A 149 -5.17 11.89 -8.21
N GLN A 150 -4.91 12.61 -9.29
CA GLN A 150 -5.45 13.96 -9.51
C GLN A 150 -6.65 13.98 -10.46
N ARG A 151 -7.68 14.78 -10.15
CA ARG A 151 -8.77 15.07 -11.09
C ARG A 151 -8.33 16.11 -12.11
N VAL A 152 -8.33 15.75 -13.39
CA VAL A 152 -7.96 16.64 -14.51
C VAL A 152 -9.16 17.16 -15.31
N GLN A 153 -10.37 16.70 -14.98
CA GLN A 153 -11.61 17.19 -15.57
C GLN A 153 -12.72 17.31 -14.52
N THR A 154 -13.51 18.38 -14.62
CA THR A 154 -14.66 18.61 -13.73
C THR A 154 -15.78 17.60 -13.94
N ASP A 155 -15.92 17.10 -15.16
CA ASP A 155 -16.91 16.10 -15.55
C ASP A 155 -16.41 14.65 -15.41
N GLY A 156 -15.15 14.44 -14.99
CA GLY A 156 -14.48 13.13 -14.87
C GLY A 156 -15.03 12.23 -13.76
N ALA A 157 -14.35 11.12 -13.50
CA ALA A 157 -14.61 10.27 -12.35
C ALA A 157 -14.59 11.10 -11.05
N THR A 158 -15.44 10.72 -10.10
CA THR A 158 -15.62 11.42 -8.82
C THR A 158 -14.64 10.95 -7.75
N GLY A 159 -13.91 9.86 -8.01
CA GLY A 159 -12.92 9.31 -7.10
C GLY A 159 -12.18 8.12 -7.72
N PRO A 160 -11.09 7.70 -7.08
CA PRO A 160 -10.28 6.56 -7.52
C PRO A 160 -10.99 5.22 -7.28
N VAL A 161 -10.81 4.27 -8.21
CA VAL A 161 -11.34 2.90 -8.17
C VAL A 161 -10.21 1.87 -8.14
N TYR A 162 -9.09 2.16 -8.81
CA TYR A 162 -7.92 1.28 -8.82
C TYR A 162 -7.04 1.42 -7.56
N PRO A 163 -6.18 0.42 -7.27
CA PRO A 163 -5.17 0.52 -6.22
C PRO A 163 -4.22 1.71 -6.43
N GLU A 164 -3.56 2.10 -5.36
CA GLU A 164 -2.59 3.21 -5.33
C GLU A 164 -1.18 2.80 -5.74
N PHE A 165 -0.99 1.58 -6.21
CA PHE A 165 0.30 1.03 -6.60
C PHE A 165 0.15 0.01 -7.74
N CYS A 166 1.28 -0.40 -8.30
CA CYS A 166 1.37 -1.54 -9.21
C CYS A 166 2.18 -2.67 -8.57
N GLY A 167 1.80 -3.91 -8.85
CA GLY A 167 2.47 -5.08 -8.29
C GLY A 167 1.78 -5.64 -7.05
N GLY A 168 2.52 -6.46 -6.30
CA GLY A 168 2.10 -7.20 -5.11
C GLY A 168 3.30 -7.97 -4.57
N ASN A 169 3.09 -9.10 -3.88
CA ASN A 169 4.15 -9.98 -3.36
C ASN A 169 4.64 -11.07 -4.36
N TRP A 170 5.61 -11.90 -3.95
CA TRP A 170 6.27 -12.93 -4.78
C TRP A 170 5.32 -13.93 -5.44
N PHE A 171 4.16 -14.14 -4.81
CA PHE A 171 3.12 -15.08 -5.14
C PHE A 171 1.84 -14.41 -5.65
N THR A 172 1.92 -13.13 -6.03
CA THR A 172 0.86 -12.43 -6.76
C THR A 172 0.55 -13.15 -8.06
N LYS A 173 -0.71 -13.52 -8.27
CA LYS A 173 -1.23 -14.22 -9.45
C LYS A 173 -1.82 -13.27 -10.48
N GLY A 174 -2.41 -12.17 -10.01
CA GLY A 174 -3.03 -11.19 -10.88
C GLY A 174 -3.36 -9.88 -10.19
N VAL A 175 -3.16 -8.77 -10.90
CA VAL A 175 -3.44 -7.42 -10.40
C VAL A 175 -4.17 -6.61 -11.46
N LEU A 176 -5.02 -5.69 -10.99
CA LEU A 176 -5.64 -4.67 -11.80
C LEU A 176 -5.20 -3.31 -11.29
N TYR A 177 -4.77 -2.45 -12.20
CA TYR A 177 -4.50 -1.04 -11.95
C TYR A 177 -4.93 -0.23 -13.16
N GLY A 178 -4.94 1.09 -13.05
CA GLY A 178 -5.43 1.91 -14.15
C GLY A 178 -5.58 3.38 -13.84
N ILE A 179 -6.19 4.07 -14.79
CA ILE A 179 -6.44 5.51 -14.78
C ILE A 179 -7.88 5.72 -15.25
N GLU A 180 -8.74 6.24 -14.38
CA GLU A 180 -10.13 6.51 -14.71
C GLU A 180 -10.24 7.71 -15.65
N ARG A 181 -11.39 7.82 -16.31
CA ARG A 181 -11.68 8.95 -17.17
C ARG A 181 -11.67 10.24 -16.36
N GLY A 182 -10.88 11.22 -16.80
CA GLY A 182 -10.74 12.52 -16.15
C GLY A 182 -9.83 12.50 -14.91
N MET A 183 -9.05 11.44 -14.72
CA MET A 183 -8.06 11.30 -13.65
C MET A 183 -6.64 11.27 -14.22
N ALA A 184 -5.66 11.52 -13.37
CA ALA A 184 -4.25 11.34 -13.67
C ALA A 184 -3.53 10.64 -12.51
N VAL A 185 -2.43 9.96 -12.83
CA VAL A 185 -1.54 9.29 -11.87
C VAL A 185 -0.12 9.87 -12.01
N PRO A 186 0.68 9.91 -10.94
CA PRO A 186 2.05 10.40 -11.04
C PRO A 186 2.86 9.47 -11.95
N THR A 187 3.84 10.02 -12.66
CA THR A 187 4.70 9.22 -13.54
C THR A 187 5.89 8.62 -12.80
N VAL A 188 6.30 9.27 -11.73
CA VAL A 188 7.41 8.91 -10.83
C VAL A 188 7.22 9.72 -9.54
N SER A 189 7.52 9.12 -8.39
CA SER A 189 7.37 9.75 -7.07
C SER A 189 8.65 9.74 -6.23
N ASP A 190 9.68 9.02 -6.66
CA ASP A 190 10.88 8.65 -5.90
C ASP A 190 12.17 8.96 -6.70
N LEU A 191 12.24 10.14 -7.33
CA LEU A 191 13.39 10.47 -8.17
C LEU A 191 14.48 11.14 -7.34
N GLU A 192 15.60 10.47 -7.17
CA GLU A 192 16.78 10.98 -6.47
C GLU A 192 18.00 11.04 -7.38
N PHE A 193 18.85 12.05 -7.17
CA PHE A 193 20.13 12.14 -7.89
C PHE A 193 21.15 13.00 -7.14
N GLU A 194 22.44 12.71 -7.35
CA GLU A 194 23.53 13.57 -6.90
C GLU A 194 23.53 14.89 -7.67
N THR A 195 23.40 16.02 -6.97
CA THR A 195 23.36 17.37 -7.57
C THR A 195 24.65 17.74 -8.27
N LYS A 196 25.80 17.25 -7.78
CA LYS A 196 27.15 17.57 -8.29
C LYS A 196 27.40 19.09 -8.38
N GLY A 197 26.80 19.85 -7.45
CA GLY A 197 26.90 21.30 -7.37
C GLY A 197 26.02 22.07 -8.36
N GLU A 198 25.14 21.38 -9.10
CA GLU A 198 24.14 22.03 -9.94
C GLU A 198 23.04 22.66 -9.06
N THR A 199 22.66 23.89 -9.35
CA THR A 199 21.59 24.62 -8.64
C THR A 199 20.30 24.74 -9.46
N ALA A 200 20.37 24.41 -10.75
CA ALA A 200 19.23 24.48 -11.65
C ALA A 200 19.39 23.50 -12.82
N LEU A 201 18.35 22.71 -13.08
CA LEU A 201 18.32 21.70 -14.15
C LEU A 201 17.03 21.81 -14.96
N THR A 202 17.06 21.31 -16.19
CA THR A 202 15.86 21.01 -16.96
C THR A 202 15.66 19.51 -16.98
N MET A 203 14.57 19.06 -16.37
CA MET A 203 14.10 17.69 -16.45
C MET A 203 13.23 17.50 -17.68
N THR A 204 13.46 16.39 -18.38
CA THR A 204 12.57 15.89 -19.43
C THR A 204 12.14 14.48 -19.04
N LEU A 205 10.84 14.30 -18.81
CA LEU A 205 10.22 12.99 -18.63
C LEU A 205 9.57 12.58 -19.94
N SER A 206 9.83 11.36 -20.39
CA SER A 206 9.22 10.85 -21.62
C SER A 206 8.83 9.38 -21.54
N VAL A 207 7.67 9.04 -22.10
CA VAL A 207 7.25 7.64 -22.26
C VAL A 207 7.97 7.06 -23.47
N SER A 208 8.62 5.90 -23.29
CA SER A 208 9.38 5.25 -24.35
C SER A 208 8.51 4.93 -25.57
N LYS A 209 9.10 4.90 -26.76
CA LYS A 209 8.33 4.69 -28.00
C LYS A 209 7.49 3.39 -27.98
N PRO A 210 8.03 2.22 -27.59
CA PRO A 210 7.25 0.98 -27.56
C PRO A 210 6.03 1.07 -26.64
N VAL A 211 6.20 1.64 -25.44
CA VAL A 211 5.13 1.80 -24.46
C VAL A 211 4.12 2.85 -24.92
N ALA A 212 4.58 3.99 -25.44
CA ALA A 212 3.71 5.03 -25.96
C ALA A 212 2.88 4.57 -27.16
N ASP A 213 3.46 3.77 -28.06
CA ASP A 213 2.73 3.19 -29.19
C ASP A 213 1.67 2.19 -28.69
N PHE A 214 2.00 1.34 -27.71
CA PHE A 214 1.03 0.44 -27.09
C PHE A 214 -0.09 1.18 -26.37
N LEU A 215 0.23 2.20 -25.57
CA LEU A 215 -0.75 3.01 -24.85
C LEU A 215 -1.64 3.84 -25.79
N GLY A 216 -1.12 4.19 -26.97
CA GLY A 216 -1.77 5.10 -27.91
C GLY A 216 -1.51 6.57 -27.58
N LEU A 217 -0.38 6.91 -26.96
CA LEU A 217 0.02 8.30 -26.72
C LEU A 217 0.44 8.96 -28.04
N PRO A 218 -0.15 10.09 -28.46
CA PRO A 218 0.32 10.88 -29.58
C PRO A 218 1.74 11.42 -29.33
N LYS A 219 2.56 11.59 -30.38
CA LYS A 219 3.95 12.06 -30.26
C LYS A 219 4.08 13.35 -29.43
N ALA A 220 3.15 14.29 -29.61
CA ALA A 220 3.11 15.56 -28.89
C ALA A 220 2.78 15.44 -27.38
N SER A 221 2.32 14.28 -26.91
CA SER A 221 1.89 14.05 -25.53
C SER A 221 2.74 13.01 -24.79
N ARG A 222 3.85 12.57 -25.39
CA ARG A 222 4.78 11.56 -24.83
C ARG A 222 5.84 12.13 -23.92
N SER A 223 6.01 13.44 -23.86
CA SER A 223 7.06 14.09 -23.09
C SER A 223 6.56 15.33 -22.38
N ALA A 224 7.03 15.54 -21.17
CA ALA A 224 6.86 16.77 -20.42
C ALA A 224 8.24 17.30 -20.00
N LYS A 225 8.34 18.63 -19.87
CA LYS A 225 9.55 19.30 -19.37
C LYS A 225 9.20 20.07 -18.11
N GLN A 226 10.15 20.13 -17.19
CA GLN A 226 10.03 20.86 -15.95
C GLN A 226 11.42 21.39 -15.55
N ASN A 227 11.49 22.63 -15.11
CA ASN A 227 12.71 23.19 -14.55
C ASN A 227 12.80 22.82 -13.08
N LEU A 228 13.98 22.44 -12.63
CA LEU A 228 14.27 22.15 -11.23
C LEU A 228 15.12 23.29 -10.68
N VAL A 229 14.70 23.85 -9.56
CA VAL A 229 15.50 24.80 -8.76
C VAL A 229 15.92 24.06 -7.50
N ILE A 230 17.21 23.80 -7.36
CA ILE A 230 17.73 23.01 -6.25
C ILE A 230 18.03 23.97 -5.10
N VAL A 231 17.46 23.68 -3.94
CA VAL A 231 17.64 24.46 -2.72
C VAL A 231 18.23 23.57 -1.64
N ASP A 232 19.16 24.12 -0.86
CA ASP A 232 19.69 23.42 0.31
C ASP A 232 18.57 23.33 1.36
N GLY A 233 18.22 22.11 1.76
CA GLY A 233 17.14 21.86 2.69
C GLY A 233 16.80 20.39 2.81
N CYS A 234 16.12 20.05 3.91
CA CYS A 234 15.53 18.72 4.06
C CYS A 234 14.23 18.65 3.26
N PRO A 235 13.93 17.51 2.61
CA PRO A 235 12.56 17.24 2.17
C PRO A 235 11.60 17.29 3.37
N GLU A 236 10.31 17.54 3.11
CA GLU A 236 9.28 17.43 4.14
C GLU A 236 9.30 16.00 4.71
N GLY A 237 9.56 15.84 6.01
CA GLY A 237 9.78 14.54 6.66
C GLY A 237 11.15 14.40 7.36
N GLY A 238 12.14 15.24 7.03
CA GLY A 238 13.43 15.30 7.73
C GLY A 238 14.63 14.76 6.93
N CYS A 239 15.82 14.85 7.54
CA CYS A 239 17.11 14.50 6.93
C CYS A 239 17.83 13.34 7.64
N GLU A 240 17.19 12.70 8.62
CA GLU A 240 17.77 11.53 9.28
C GLU A 240 17.65 10.34 8.31
N GLY A 241 18.72 10.12 7.53
CA GLY A 241 18.94 8.87 6.85
C GLY A 241 19.07 7.76 7.89
N GLY A 242 18.14 6.81 7.88
CA GLY A 242 18.28 5.55 8.59
C GLY A 242 19.43 4.75 7.99
N GLU A 243 20.62 4.86 8.56
CA GLU A 243 21.64 3.83 8.41
C GLU A 243 21.11 2.53 9.05
N GLY A 244 20.67 1.59 8.21
CA GLY A 244 20.79 0.17 8.47
C GLY A 244 20.20 -0.35 9.79
N GLU A 245 18.92 -0.13 10.04
CA GLU A 245 18.10 -1.19 10.61
C GLU A 245 17.56 -2.03 9.44
N MET A 246 17.78 -3.34 9.47
CA MET A 246 17.02 -4.28 8.65
C MET A 246 15.55 -4.14 9.04
N SER A 247 14.87 -3.14 8.47
CA SER A 247 13.43 -3.17 8.33
C SER A 247 13.15 -4.42 7.50
N THR A 248 12.55 -5.40 8.17
CA THR A 248 11.99 -6.58 7.55
C THR A 248 11.16 -6.10 6.36
N HIS A 249 11.61 -6.46 5.16
CA HIS A 249 10.98 -6.09 3.90
C HIS A 249 9.60 -6.77 3.77
N SER A 250 8.66 -6.36 4.60
CA SER A 250 7.23 -6.43 4.31
C SER A 250 7.01 -5.53 3.09
N ALA A 251 6.33 -6.08 2.09
CA ALA A 251 6.14 -5.46 0.79
C ALA A 251 5.76 -3.98 0.94
N HIS A 252 6.66 -3.07 0.55
CA HIS A 252 6.41 -1.63 0.56
C HIS A 252 5.17 -1.33 -0.28
N GLY A 253 4.09 -1.03 0.44
CA GLY A 253 2.80 -0.57 -0.03
C GLY A 253 2.12 0.30 1.03
N ALA A 254 2.91 0.98 1.88
CA ALA A 254 2.47 2.05 2.77
C ALA A 254 3.70 2.90 3.10
N ASP A 255 3.64 4.18 2.73
CA ASP A 255 4.62 5.19 3.14
C ASP A 255 4.29 5.64 4.57
N GLU A 256 5.31 5.78 5.41
CA GLU A 256 5.22 6.18 6.81
C GLU A 256 4.95 7.68 6.95
N ASP A 257 3.81 8.20 6.49
CA ASP A 257 3.32 9.50 6.99
C ASP A 257 1.80 9.69 6.80
N GLN A 258 1.00 8.76 7.31
CA GLN A 258 -0.46 8.93 7.37
C GLN A 258 -0.91 9.33 8.77
N GLY A 259 -0.68 10.61 9.10
CA GLY A 259 -1.36 11.28 10.19
C GLY A 259 -2.87 11.03 10.14
N ALA A 260 -3.35 10.25 11.11
CA ALA A 260 -4.72 9.81 11.28
C ALA A 260 -5.75 10.93 10.99
N ARG A 261 -6.37 10.86 9.80
CA ARG A 261 -7.69 11.45 9.55
C ARG A 261 -8.58 10.34 9.04
N THR A 262 -9.47 9.89 9.92
CA THR A 262 -10.54 8.94 9.65
C THR A 262 -11.48 9.50 8.59
N VAL A 263 -11.11 9.42 7.32
CA VAL A 263 -12.05 9.61 6.22
C VAL A 263 -12.58 8.23 5.92
N VAL A 264 -13.64 7.85 6.65
CA VAL A 264 -14.46 6.69 6.33
C VAL A 264 -14.83 6.82 4.85
N PRO A 265 -14.38 5.92 3.95
CA PRO A 265 -14.87 5.92 2.59
C PRO A 265 -16.39 5.84 2.67
N ARG A 266 -17.07 6.60 1.81
CA ARG A 266 -18.52 6.53 1.59
C ARG A 266 -18.90 5.19 0.94
N GLU A 267 -18.44 4.06 1.49
CA GLU A 267 -19.08 2.78 1.30
C GLU A 267 -20.42 2.88 2.00
N SER A 268 -21.44 3.21 1.20
CA SER A 268 -22.86 3.05 1.49
C SER A 268 -23.16 2.92 2.98
N LEU A 269 -23.11 4.05 3.70
CA LEU A 269 -23.93 4.22 4.89
C LEU A 269 -25.32 3.74 4.47
N GLU A 270 -25.85 2.80 5.23
CA GLU A 270 -27.15 2.18 5.00
C GLU A 270 -28.19 3.23 4.54
N GLY A 271 -28.74 3.05 3.34
CA GLY A 271 -29.82 3.89 2.81
C GLY A 271 -29.40 4.78 1.63
N ALA A 272 -29.76 4.34 0.42
CA ALA A 272 -29.66 5.15 -0.77
C ALA A 272 -30.63 6.36 -0.73
N GLU A 273 -30.09 7.50 -1.14
CA GLU A 273 -30.68 8.44 -2.11
C GLU A 273 -32.14 8.86 -1.95
N ASP A 274 -32.38 9.85 -1.09
CA ASP A 274 -33.50 10.78 -1.24
C ASP A 274 -33.27 12.15 -0.58
N GLY A 275 -32.03 12.66 -0.49
CA GLY A 275 -31.73 14.09 -0.23
C GLY A 275 -32.31 14.72 1.05
N ARG A 276 -32.99 13.93 1.90
CA ARG A 276 -33.63 14.30 3.16
C ARG A 276 -33.59 13.13 4.17
N GLY A 277 -32.71 12.15 3.98
CA GLY A 277 -32.52 11.07 4.93
C GLY A 277 -31.93 11.61 6.24
N ARG A 278 -32.70 11.52 7.33
CA ARG A 278 -32.11 11.59 8.68
C ARG A 278 -30.95 10.60 8.73
N LEU A 279 -29.81 11.02 9.28
CA LEU A 279 -28.71 10.09 9.59
C LEU A 279 -29.31 8.87 10.31
N PRO A 280 -28.96 7.64 9.91
CA PRO A 280 -29.50 6.42 10.51
C PRO A 280 -28.85 6.20 11.88
N LEU A 281 -29.10 7.10 12.82
CA LEU A 281 -28.50 7.10 14.17
C LEU A 281 -29.12 6.05 15.09
N GLY A 282 -30.29 5.54 14.72
CA GLY A 282 -31.04 4.54 15.49
C GLY A 282 -31.03 3.17 14.85
N GLY A 283 -29.92 2.80 14.18
CA GLY A 283 -29.75 1.56 13.41
C GLY A 283 -30.61 0.40 13.93
N GLY A 284 -31.39 -0.20 13.04
CA GLY A 284 -32.31 -1.28 13.43
C GLY A 284 -31.56 -2.41 14.10
N ALA A 285 -32.20 -3.12 15.03
CA ALA A 285 -31.62 -4.33 15.62
C ALA A 285 -31.25 -5.29 14.48
N GLY A 286 -29.95 -5.45 14.22
CA GLY A 286 -29.44 -6.27 13.12
C GLY A 286 -30.04 -7.66 13.22
N GLY A 287 -30.84 -8.05 12.23
CA GLY A 287 -31.48 -9.35 12.20
C GLY A 287 -30.43 -10.45 12.13
N THR A 288 -30.25 -11.19 13.21
CA THR A 288 -29.44 -12.41 13.22
C THR A 288 -30.20 -13.50 12.46
N SER A 289 -29.95 -13.63 11.16
CA SER A 289 -30.41 -14.81 10.42
C SER A 289 -29.70 -16.05 10.97
N HIS A 290 -30.46 -16.96 11.58
CA HIS A 290 -29.95 -18.21 12.16
C HIS A 290 -29.67 -19.32 11.13
N GLY A 291 -29.67 -19.01 9.82
CA GLY A 291 -29.35 -19.95 8.75
C GLY A 291 -27.84 -20.09 8.50
N LYS A 292 -27.41 -21.25 7.98
CA LYS A 292 -26.03 -21.42 7.48
C LYS A 292 -25.75 -20.33 6.42
N PRO A 293 -24.65 -19.57 6.52
CA PRO A 293 -24.32 -18.54 5.54
C PRO A 293 -24.26 -19.14 4.14
N ALA A 294 -24.73 -18.40 3.13
CA ALA A 294 -24.60 -18.85 1.75
C ALA A 294 -23.12 -18.88 1.34
N LYS A 295 -22.72 -19.81 0.47
CA LYS A 295 -21.34 -19.88 -0.01
C LYS A 295 -20.84 -18.58 -0.65
N SER A 296 -21.73 -17.79 -1.27
CA SER A 296 -21.40 -16.49 -1.86
C SER A 296 -21.14 -15.38 -0.84
N SER A 297 -21.35 -15.62 0.45
CA SER A 297 -21.03 -14.69 1.55
C SER A 297 -19.92 -15.25 2.45
N LEU A 298 -19.16 -16.24 1.97
CA LEU A 298 -18.03 -16.82 2.67
C LEU A 298 -16.71 -16.46 1.96
N PRO A 299 -15.63 -16.23 2.73
CA PRO A 299 -14.28 -16.14 2.18
C PRO A 299 -13.76 -17.51 1.73
N ASP A 300 -12.60 -17.54 1.11
CA ASP A 300 -11.81 -18.73 0.81
C ASP A 300 -10.38 -18.45 1.29
N LEU A 301 -9.99 -18.99 2.44
CA LEU A 301 -8.72 -18.64 3.07
C LEU A 301 -7.62 -19.56 2.54
N VAL A 302 -6.55 -18.95 2.04
CA VAL A 302 -5.47 -19.68 1.38
C VAL A 302 -4.14 -19.25 1.96
N SER A 303 -3.35 -20.21 2.42
CA SER A 303 -1.96 -19.97 2.77
C SER A 303 -1.08 -20.02 1.52
N VAL A 304 -0.26 -19.00 1.30
CA VAL A 304 0.83 -19.09 0.30
C VAL A 304 2.10 -19.66 0.96
N PRO A 305 3.08 -20.15 0.19
CA PRO A 305 4.35 -20.62 0.75
C PRO A 305 5.09 -19.48 1.44
N ALA A 306 5.84 -19.78 2.50
CA ALA A 306 6.70 -18.81 3.16
C ALA A 306 7.86 -18.32 2.26
N TRP A 307 8.34 -17.11 2.48
CA TRP A 307 9.47 -16.50 1.75
C TRP A 307 10.33 -15.61 2.67
N GLN A 308 11.37 -14.95 2.13
CA GLN A 308 12.33 -14.14 2.91
C GLN A 308 12.92 -14.92 4.09
N ILE A 309 13.24 -16.18 3.83
CA ILE A 309 13.67 -17.13 4.84
C ILE A 309 15.14 -16.94 5.12
N SER A 310 15.45 -16.63 6.37
CA SER A 310 16.81 -16.39 6.83
C SER A 310 17.04 -17.00 8.20
N THR A 311 18.31 -17.19 8.55
CA THR A 311 18.72 -17.58 9.92
C THR A 311 19.29 -16.38 10.63
N ALA A 312 18.90 -16.20 11.89
CA ALA A 312 19.45 -15.18 12.79
C ALA A 312 19.72 -15.79 14.16
N VAL A 313 20.50 -15.10 14.98
CA VAL A 313 20.60 -15.35 16.42
C VAL A 313 19.91 -14.17 17.10
N ASP A 314 18.89 -14.44 17.92
CA ASP A 314 18.20 -13.37 18.65
C ASP A 314 19.04 -12.82 19.81
N GLU A 315 18.54 -11.77 20.47
CA GLU A 315 19.23 -11.11 21.57
C GLU A 315 19.50 -12.05 22.75
N GLU A 316 18.67 -13.07 22.93
CA GLU A 316 18.81 -14.11 23.94
C GLU A 316 19.78 -15.24 23.54
N GLY A 317 20.33 -15.21 22.32
CA GLY A 317 21.27 -16.22 21.82
C GLY A 317 20.60 -17.47 21.22
N THR A 318 19.30 -17.41 20.93
CA THR A 318 18.54 -18.49 20.31
C THR A 318 18.74 -18.47 18.80
N ASP A 319 19.03 -19.63 18.21
CA ASP A 319 19.05 -19.76 16.76
C ASP A 319 17.62 -19.70 16.19
N ARG A 320 17.33 -18.74 15.30
CA ARG A 320 16.01 -18.52 14.70
C ARG A 320 16.00 -18.84 13.21
N LEU A 321 14.85 -19.34 12.73
CA LEU A 321 14.51 -19.38 11.31
C LEU A 321 13.39 -18.39 11.04
N ASN A 322 13.77 -17.23 10.53
CA ASN A 322 12.85 -16.15 10.16
C ASN A 322 12.17 -16.48 8.84
N PHE A 323 10.95 -15.97 8.64
CA PHE A 323 10.19 -16.15 7.41
C PHE A 323 9.03 -15.17 7.33
N ALA A 324 8.63 -14.78 6.13
CA ALA A 324 7.36 -14.14 5.86
C ALA A 324 6.25 -15.19 5.68
N ALA A 325 5.06 -14.90 6.20
CA ALA A 325 3.84 -15.68 5.96
C ALA A 325 2.78 -14.79 5.32
N ASN A 326 1.94 -15.39 4.48
CA ASN A 326 0.76 -14.70 3.95
C ASN A 326 -0.43 -15.63 3.79
N GLU A 327 -1.54 -15.13 4.31
CA GLU A 327 -2.86 -15.73 4.22
C GLU A 327 -3.74 -14.77 3.43
N TRP A 328 -4.31 -15.26 2.34
CA TRP A 328 -5.12 -14.42 1.45
C TRP A 328 -6.51 -14.97 1.22
N ASN A 329 -7.41 -14.07 0.87
CA ASN A 329 -8.82 -14.41 0.62
C ASN A 329 -9.08 -14.55 -0.88
N ALA A 330 -9.14 -15.78 -1.37
CA ALA A 330 -9.51 -16.11 -2.74
C ALA A 330 -11.03 -16.09 -3.00
N GLY A 331 -11.81 -15.87 -1.94
CA GLY A 331 -13.24 -16.09 -1.92
C GLY A 331 -14.03 -14.90 -2.46
N PRO A 332 -15.32 -15.12 -2.77
CA PRO A 332 -16.18 -14.09 -3.35
C PRO A 332 -16.67 -13.03 -2.34
N ALA A 333 -16.36 -13.19 -1.05
CA ALA A 333 -16.78 -12.28 0.01
C ALA A 333 -15.61 -11.99 0.96
N PRO A 334 -15.59 -10.82 1.61
CA PRO A 334 -14.54 -10.46 2.56
C PRO A 334 -14.59 -11.39 3.79
N MET A 335 -13.43 -11.63 4.38
CA MET A 335 -13.32 -12.18 5.72
C MET A 335 -13.40 -11.01 6.70
N VAL A 336 -14.42 -11.00 7.56
CA VAL A 336 -14.62 -9.95 8.56
C VAL A 336 -14.76 -10.59 9.93
N VAL A 337 -13.94 -10.17 10.89
CA VAL A 337 -14.06 -10.58 12.29
C VAL A 337 -14.18 -9.34 13.15
N GLU A 338 -15.09 -9.37 14.12
CA GLU A 338 -15.24 -8.31 15.10
C GLU A 338 -15.06 -8.82 16.51
N GLY A 339 -14.31 -8.06 17.30
CA GLY A 339 -14.13 -8.26 18.73
C GLY A 339 -15.09 -7.40 19.54
N PHE A 340 -15.65 -7.98 20.60
CA PHE A 340 -16.44 -7.25 21.59
C PHE A 340 -15.87 -7.48 22.99
N ARG A 341 -15.44 -6.40 23.64
CA ARG A 341 -14.88 -6.46 24.99
C ARG A 341 -16.00 -6.65 26.02
N ARG A 342 -15.80 -7.58 26.96
CA ARG A 342 -16.69 -7.76 28.12
C ARG A 342 -16.12 -7.05 29.35
N GLY A 343 -16.63 -5.84 29.63
CA GLY A 343 -16.19 -5.06 30.78
C GLY A 343 -14.69 -4.78 30.74
N THR A 344 -13.97 -5.11 31.81
CA THR A 344 -12.50 -4.95 31.93
C THR A 344 -11.71 -6.18 31.51
N SER A 345 -12.35 -7.21 30.93
CA SER A 345 -11.66 -8.44 30.52
C SER A 345 -10.53 -8.14 29.53
N PRO A 346 -9.33 -8.70 29.70
CA PRO A 346 -8.20 -8.50 28.79
C PRO A 346 -8.38 -9.17 27.42
N VAL A 347 -9.44 -9.94 27.25
CA VAL A 347 -9.76 -10.70 26.03
C VAL A 347 -11.14 -10.28 25.51
N MET A 348 -11.30 -10.14 24.20
CA MET A 348 -12.60 -9.91 23.56
C MET A 348 -13.21 -11.22 23.04
N ASP A 349 -14.54 -11.30 23.02
CA ASP A 349 -15.26 -12.32 22.26
C ASP A 349 -15.26 -11.95 20.78
N ALA A 350 -14.84 -12.87 19.90
CA ALA A 350 -14.75 -12.62 18.47
C ALA A 350 -15.86 -13.30 17.66
N TYR A 351 -16.38 -12.59 16.67
CA TYR A 351 -17.47 -13.03 15.80
C TYR A 351 -17.09 -12.81 14.33
N GLN A 352 -17.23 -13.85 13.52
CA GLN A 352 -17.17 -13.71 12.07
C GLN A 352 -18.48 -13.09 11.58
N MET A 353 -18.38 -12.06 10.76
CA MET A 353 -19.50 -11.32 10.19
C MET A 353 -19.65 -11.65 8.71
N PHE A 354 -20.88 -11.91 8.25
CA PHE A 354 -21.15 -12.28 6.86
C PHE A 354 -21.87 -11.15 6.13
N TYR A 355 -21.39 -10.80 4.93
CA TYR A 355 -21.93 -9.71 4.13
C TYR A 355 -22.41 -10.17 2.75
N ARG A 356 -23.42 -9.48 2.22
CA ARG A 356 -23.86 -9.60 0.83
C ARG A 356 -24.30 -8.23 0.32
N GLY A 357 -23.64 -7.72 -0.72
CA GLY A 357 -23.94 -6.41 -1.30
C GLY A 357 -23.85 -5.27 -0.27
N GLY A 358 -22.81 -5.29 0.58
CA GLY A 358 -22.59 -4.31 1.65
C GLY A 358 -23.46 -4.48 2.90
N LYS A 359 -24.47 -5.36 2.88
CA LYS A 359 -25.36 -5.59 4.02
C LYS A 359 -24.91 -6.79 4.84
N GLN A 360 -24.91 -6.66 6.16
CA GLN A 360 -24.72 -7.80 7.05
C GLN A 360 -25.90 -8.76 6.92
N VAL A 361 -25.60 -10.03 6.65
CA VAL A 361 -26.59 -11.11 6.47
C VAL A 361 -26.50 -12.20 7.53
N GLY A 362 -25.51 -12.13 8.42
CA GLY A 362 -25.36 -13.05 9.54
C GLY A 362 -24.11 -12.78 10.36
N MET A 363 -23.98 -13.52 11.46
CA MET A 363 -22.78 -13.56 12.30
C MET A 363 -22.62 -14.91 12.97
N LYS A 364 -21.40 -15.26 13.36
CA LYS A 364 -21.10 -16.47 14.13
C LYS A 364 -19.93 -16.23 15.09
N ARG A 365 -20.08 -16.62 16.36
CA ARG A 365 -18.96 -16.61 17.31
C ARG A 365 -17.86 -17.55 16.83
N THR A 366 -16.64 -17.04 16.68
CA THR A 366 -15.56 -17.72 15.95
C THR A 366 -14.22 -17.79 16.71
N GLY A 367 -14.11 -17.14 17.87
CA GLY A 367 -12.89 -17.19 18.69
C GLY A 367 -12.84 -16.06 19.70
N THR A 368 -11.62 -15.59 19.97
CA THR A 368 -11.33 -14.48 20.89
C THR A 368 -10.25 -13.58 20.32
N MET A 369 -10.16 -12.34 20.81
CA MET A 369 -9.03 -11.44 20.51
C MET A 369 -8.30 -11.06 21.78
N GLU A 370 -6.98 -10.96 21.70
CA GLU A 370 -6.10 -10.56 22.80
C GLU A 370 -5.23 -9.37 22.38
N PHE A 371 -4.98 -8.45 23.30
CA PHE A 371 -4.13 -7.31 23.06
C PHE A 371 -2.66 -7.71 23.25
N HIS A 372 -1.84 -7.56 22.23
CA HIS A 372 -0.41 -7.84 22.34
C HIS A 372 0.31 -6.61 22.89
N GLU A 373 1.08 -6.77 23.97
CA GLU A 373 1.83 -5.68 24.60
C GLU A 373 3.32 -5.80 24.25
N ALA A 374 3.67 -5.41 23.02
CA ALA A 374 5.05 -5.26 22.58
C ALA A 374 5.19 -3.95 21.76
N PRO A 375 6.38 -3.31 21.75
CA PRO A 375 6.59 -2.04 21.03
C PRO A 375 6.09 -2.05 19.58
N GLU A 376 6.38 -3.14 18.86
CA GLU A 376 6.02 -3.36 17.45
C GLU A 376 4.58 -3.89 17.24
N HIS A 377 3.86 -4.27 18.31
CA HIS A 377 2.58 -4.97 18.22
C HIS A 377 1.54 -4.45 19.21
N ASN A 378 1.44 -3.14 19.39
CA ASN A 378 0.57 -2.50 20.37
C ASN A 378 -0.92 -2.46 19.91
N HIS A 379 -1.47 -3.62 19.53
CA HIS A 379 -2.80 -3.76 18.97
C HIS A 379 -3.45 -5.13 19.27
N TRP A 380 -4.75 -5.27 18.95
CA TRP A 380 -5.47 -6.53 19.14
C TRP A 380 -5.15 -7.55 18.04
N HIS A 381 -5.07 -8.81 18.42
CA HIS A 381 -4.95 -9.94 17.50
C HIS A 381 -6.12 -10.91 17.67
N PHE A 382 -6.68 -11.38 16.56
CA PHE A 382 -7.51 -12.57 16.51
C PHE A 382 -6.67 -13.82 16.77
N LEU A 383 -7.02 -14.56 17.84
CA LEU A 383 -6.39 -15.81 18.20
C LEU A 383 -6.86 -16.92 17.23
N ASP A 384 -5.96 -17.80 16.78
CA ASP A 384 -6.24 -18.97 15.95
C ASP A 384 -6.44 -18.71 14.45
N PHE A 385 -5.86 -17.64 13.90
CA PHE A 385 -5.93 -17.39 12.46
C PHE A 385 -5.06 -18.35 11.64
N ALA A 386 -3.81 -18.53 12.06
CA ALA A 386 -2.83 -19.32 11.32
C ALA A 386 -1.86 -20.04 12.27
N LYS A 387 -1.33 -21.17 11.80
CA LYS A 387 -0.35 -22.00 12.50
C LYS A 387 0.86 -22.26 11.62
N TYR A 388 2.05 -22.07 12.17
CA TYR A 388 3.31 -22.35 11.49
C TYR A 388 4.07 -23.47 12.20
N GLU A 389 4.39 -24.52 11.45
CA GLU A 389 5.10 -25.70 11.93
C GLU A 389 6.32 -25.96 11.05
N LEU A 390 7.49 -26.17 11.65
CA LEU A 390 8.62 -26.76 10.95
C LEU A 390 8.48 -28.28 11.05
N VAL A 391 8.35 -28.96 9.92
CA VAL A 391 8.10 -30.40 9.87
C VAL A 391 9.20 -31.14 9.11
N ASP A 392 9.45 -32.39 9.49
CA ASP A 392 10.36 -33.27 8.75
C ASP A 392 9.71 -33.90 7.51
N ALA A 393 10.43 -34.81 6.84
CA ALA A 393 9.94 -35.52 5.66
C ALA A 393 8.73 -36.44 5.92
N LYS A 394 8.41 -36.73 7.19
CA LYS A 394 7.26 -37.55 7.62
C LYS A 394 6.14 -36.69 8.22
N ASP A 395 6.17 -35.38 8.02
CA ASP A 395 5.25 -34.40 8.62
C ASP A 395 5.29 -34.38 10.16
N LYS A 396 6.37 -34.86 10.78
CA LYS A 396 6.55 -34.72 12.22
C LYS A 396 7.02 -33.31 12.54
N VAL A 397 6.28 -32.61 13.41
CA VAL A 397 6.67 -31.30 13.94
C VAL A 397 7.99 -31.40 14.70
N VAL A 398 8.96 -30.57 14.32
CA VAL A 398 10.26 -30.45 14.98
C VAL A 398 10.45 -29.10 15.68
N SER A 399 9.74 -28.06 15.23
CA SER A 399 9.67 -26.75 15.87
C SER A 399 8.33 -26.10 15.53
N THR A 400 7.83 -25.22 16.39
CA THR A 400 6.60 -24.43 16.16
C THR A 400 6.95 -22.97 16.36
N SER A 401 6.39 -22.09 15.53
CA SER A 401 6.53 -20.65 15.68
C SER A 401 5.80 -20.17 16.94
N GLY A 402 6.29 -19.09 17.56
CA GLY A 402 5.58 -18.41 18.65
C GLY A 402 4.36 -17.60 18.19
N LYS A 403 4.17 -17.37 16.89
CA LYS A 403 3.03 -16.61 16.35
C LYS A 403 1.85 -17.52 16.05
N GLN A 404 0.73 -17.28 16.73
CA GLN A 404 -0.54 -17.97 16.52
C GLN A 404 -1.73 -17.01 16.38
N SER A 405 -1.48 -15.69 16.42
CA SER A 405 -2.50 -14.66 16.42
C SER A 405 -2.11 -13.47 15.54
N TRP A 406 -3.08 -12.94 14.80
CA TRP A 406 -2.89 -11.93 13.75
C TRP A 406 -3.89 -10.79 13.93
N CYS A 407 -3.52 -9.57 13.53
CA CYS A 407 -4.53 -8.59 13.17
C CYS A 407 -4.82 -8.75 11.68
N LEU A 408 -6.07 -8.98 11.28
CA LEU A 408 -6.41 -9.16 9.86
C LEU A 408 -6.41 -7.82 9.12
N VAL A 409 -5.35 -7.58 8.37
CA VAL A 409 -5.13 -6.35 7.61
C VAL A 409 -4.76 -6.68 6.16
N PRO A 410 -5.38 -6.02 5.17
CA PRO A 410 -4.89 -6.13 3.80
C PRO A 410 -3.56 -5.39 3.68
N THR A 411 -2.49 -6.13 3.43
CA THR A 411 -1.15 -5.59 3.20
C THR A 411 -0.85 -5.52 1.71
N ASP A 412 -1.20 -6.56 0.97
CA ASP A 412 -0.83 -6.68 -0.44
C ASP A 412 -1.83 -7.52 -1.26
N PRO A 413 -1.94 -7.27 -2.57
CA PRO A 413 -2.82 -8.03 -3.44
C PRO A 413 -2.17 -9.35 -3.84
N VAL A 414 -2.94 -10.43 -3.78
CA VAL A 414 -2.53 -11.74 -4.30
C VAL A 414 -3.22 -12.02 -5.63
N ASP A 415 -4.53 -11.81 -5.73
CA ASP A 415 -5.24 -11.95 -7.01
C ASP A 415 -6.46 -11.02 -7.08
N LEU A 416 -6.29 -9.84 -7.66
CA LEU A 416 -7.38 -8.89 -7.88
C LEU A 416 -8.28 -9.27 -9.06
N THR A 417 -8.03 -10.40 -9.73
CA THR A 417 -8.85 -10.87 -10.85
C THR A 417 -9.97 -11.82 -10.41
N VAL A 418 -9.96 -12.27 -9.15
CA VAL A 418 -11.01 -13.15 -8.61
C VAL A 418 -12.36 -12.45 -8.52
N PRO A 419 -13.49 -13.19 -8.63
CA PRO A 419 -14.81 -12.61 -8.42
C PRO A 419 -14.93 -11.97 -7.03
N GLY A 420 -15.45 -10.74 -6.99
CA GLY A 420 -15.64 -10.00 -5.73
C GLY A 420 -14.39 -9.30 -5.21
N ALA A 421 -13.25 -9.35 -5.92
CA ALA A 421 -12.02 -8.67 -5.51
C ALA A 421 -12.25 -7.17 -5.24
N THR A 422 -11.75 -6.71 -4.10
CA THR A 422 -11.80 -5.29 -3.72
C THR A 422 -10.60 -4.59 -4.33
N LEU A 423 -10.80 -3.76 -5.36
CA LEU A 423 -9.67 -3.08 -6.02
C LEU A 423 -9.01 -2.01 -5.14
N ARG A 424 -9.77 -1.39 -4.25
CA ARG A 424 -9.27 -0.34 -3.36
C ARG A 424 -9.93 -0.50 -2.00
N PRO A 425 -9.37 -1.32 -1.11
CA PRO A 425 -9.87 -1.43 0.25
C PRO A 425 -9.79 -0.07 0.94
N GLY A 426 -10.78 0.22 1.78
CA GLY A 426 -10.92 1.52 2.41
C GLY A 426 -9.84 1.87 3.42
N GLN A 427 -9.11 0.85 3.90
CA GLN A 427 -8.11 0.88 4.94
C GLN A 427 -7.14 -0.28 4.64
N THR A 428 -5.83 0.01 4.54
CA THR A 428 -4.72 -0.93 4.37
C THR A 428 -3.66 -0.59 5.41
N GLY A 429 -2.87 -1.57 5.86
CA GLY A 429 -1.86 -1.34 6.90
C GLY A 429 -2.39 -1.45 8.34
N LEU A 430 -1.47 -1.60 9.30
CA LEU A 430 -1.75 -1.98 10.69
C LEU A 430 -2.47 -0.88 11.48
N GLU A 431 -2.31 0.38 11.08
CA GLU A 431 -2.89 1.56 11.72
C GLU A 431 -4.41 1.62 11.56
N SER A 432 -4.95 0.79 10.68
CA SER A 432 -6.26 1.00 10.07
C SER A 432 -7.42 0.21 10.70
N ALA A 433 -7.13 -0.89 11.43
CA ALA A 433 -8.17 -1.85 11.85
C ALA A 433 -8.01 -2.47 13.25
N CYS A 434 -6.80 -2.45 13.83
CA CYS A 434 -6.48 -3.34 14.97
C CYS A 434 -6.84 -2.77 16.36
N GLY A 435 -7.33 -1.52 16.42
CA GLY A 435 -7.81 -0.87 17.65
C GLY A 435 -6.75 -0.58 18.71
N SER A 436 -7.01 0.41 19.56
CA SER A 436 -6.13 0.70 20.71
C SER A 436 -6.42 -0.23 21.90
N LYS A 437 -5.54 -0.22 22.91
CA LYS A 437 -5.73 -0.98 24.16
C LYS A 437 -7.08 -0.70 24.82
N SER A 438 -7.64 0.50 24.70
CA SER A 438 -8.94 0.86 25.30
C SER A 438 -10.16 0.48 24.45
N ALA A 439 -9.98 -0.15 23.29
CA ALA A 439 -11.08 -0.51 22.40
C ALA A 439 -12.14 -1.36 23.15
N LEU A 440 -13.41 -0.97 22.98
CA LEU A 440 -14.58 -1.74 23.40
C LEU A 440 -15.04 -2.70 22.30
N TRP A 441 -14.73 -2.32 21.06
CA TRP A 441 -15.06 -3.02 19.83
C TRP A 441 -13.98 -2.71 18.79
N LEU A 442 -13.72 -3.67 17.92
CA LEU A 442 -12.92 -3.47 16.72
C LEU A 442 -13.38 -4.42 15.62
N ARG A 443 -13.00 -4.11 14.38
CA ARG A 443 -13.26 -4.92 13.20
C ARG A 443 -11.96 -5.08 12.41
N GLU A 444 -11.58 -6.31 12.19
CA GLU A 444 -10.49 -6.69 11.29
C GLU A 444 -11.09 -7.27 10.01
N THR A 445 -10.53 -6.94 8.85
CA THR A 445 -11.11 -7.29 7.55
C THR A 445 -10.02 -7.66 6.56
N LEU A 446 -10.13 -8.87 5.98
CA LEU A 446 -9.34 -9.31 4.84
C LEU A 446 -10.23 -9.36 3.58
N PRO A 447 -10.14 -8.34 2.70
CA PRO A 447 -10.94 -8.24 1.48
C PRO A 447 -10.62 -9.36 0.48
N SER A 448 -11.59 -9.68 -0.37
CA SER A 448 -11.37 -10.61 -1.49
C SER A 448 -10.23 -10.12 -2.40
N GLY A 449 -9.34 -11.04 -2.78
CA GLY A 449 -8.17 -10.79 -3.61
C GLY A 449 -6.92 -10.30 -2.87
N TRP A 450 -7.04 -9.98 -1.57
CA TRP A 450 -5.95 -9.47 -0.74
C TRP A 450 -5.41 -10.53 0.20
N GLY A 451 -4.11 -10.42 0.48
CA GLY A 451 -3.41 -11.13 1.52
C GLY A 451 -3.04 -10.22 2.69
N ASP A 452 -2.72 -10.89 3.77
CA ASP A 452 -2.16 -10.32 4.98
C ASP A 452 -0.76 -10.92 5.15
N THR A 453 0.29 -10.11 4.99
CA THR A 453 1.69 -10.53 5.05
C THR A 453 2.30 -10.06 6.36
N TYR A 454 2.92 -10.99 7.09
CA TYR A 454 3.78 -10.64 8.23
C TYR A 454 5.11 -11.38 8.18
N ASP A 455 6.17 -10.62 8.44
CA ASP A 455 7.48 -11.15 8.74
C ASP A 455 7.53 -11.70 10.17
N GLN A 456 8.02 -12.93 10.29
CA GLN A 456 8.19 -13.64 11.56
C GLN A 456 9.68 -13.63 11.92
N SER A 457 10.04 -12.86 12.94
CA SER A 457 11.40 -12.75 13.47
C SER A 457 11.43 -12.99 14.99
N GLN A 458 12.62 -13.11 15.57
CA GLN A 458 12.81 -13.27 17.02
C GLN A 458 11.92 -14.39 17.61
N THR A 459 11.16 -14.10 18.65
CA THR A 459 10.27 -15.07 19.33
C THR A 459 9.11 -15.55 18.47
N GLN A 460 8.80 -14.85 17.37
CA GLN A 460 7.79 -15.25 16.39
C GLN A 460 8.35 -16.22 15.33
N ALA A 461 9.67 -16.28 15.16
CA ALA A 461 10.34 -17.23 14.29
C ALA A 461 10.45 -18.65 14.92
N PHE A 462 10.83 -19.65 14.11
CA PHE A 462 11.07 -21.00 14.65
C PHE A 462 12.38 -21.05 15.45
N ASP A 463 12.36 -21.69 16.61
CA ASP A 463 13.59 -22.05 17.35
C ASP A 463 14.28 -23.24 16.65
N LEU A 464 15.53 -23.01 16.21
CA LEU A 464 16.41 -23.98 15.58
C LEU A 464 17.45 -24.59 16.53
N THR A 465 17.53 -24.14 17.78
CA THR A 465 18.61 -24.48 18.73
C THR A 465 18.77 -26.00 18.92
N LYS A 466 17.64 -26.73 18.88
CA LYS A 466 17.61 -28.21 19.01
C LYS A 466 17.29 -28.93 17.71
N VAL A 467 17.17 -28.20 16.59
CA VAL A 467 16.86 -28.76 15.28
C VAL A 467 18.17 -29.22 14.61
N LYS A 468 18.21 -30.49 14.20
CA LYS A 468 19.37 -31.08 13.53
C LYS A 468 19.54 -30.51 12.11
N ASN A 469 20.73 -30.65 11.54
CA ASN A 469 20.94 -30.34 10.13
C ASN A 469 20.14 -31.32 9.26
N GLY A 470 19.51 -30.81 8.21
CA GLY A 470 18.69 -31.62 7.32
C GLY A 470 17.70 -30.81 6.50
N THR A 471 16.91 -31.52 5.70
CA THR A 471 15.82 -30.94 4.92
C THR A 471 14.52 -31.01 5.69
N TYR A 472 13.83 -29.88 5.76
CA TYR A 472 12.55 -29.70 6.44
C TYR A 472 11.57 -28.96 5.52
N ARG A 473 10.32 -28.85 5.95
CA ARG A 473 9.32 -27.97 5.34
C ARG A 473 8.74 -27.03 6.39
N ILE A 474 8.67 -25.74 6.08
CA ILE A 474 7.78 -24.82 6.77
C ILE A 474 6.38 -25.13 6.27
N LYS A 475 5.52 -25.60 7.17
CA LYS A 475 4.10 -25.86 6.92
C LYS A 475 3.31 -24.69 7.49
N VAL A 476 2.61 -23.99 6.61
CA VAL A 476 1.73 -22.88 6.96
C VAL A 476 0.29 -23.36 6.85
N THR A 477 -0.53 -23.11 7.87
CA THR A 477 -1.93 -23.52 7.91
C THR A 477 -2.83 -22.39 8.38
N VAL A 478 -3.67 -21.85 7.49
CA VAL A 478 -4.75 -20.92 7.85
C VAL A 478 -6.00 -21.65 8.34
N ASN A 479 -6.74 -21.05 9.28
CA ASN A 479 -7.90 -21.65 9.93
C ASN A 479 -7.63 -23.10 10.40
N PRO A 480 -6.57 -23.33 11.20
CA PRO A 480 -6.11 -24.67 11.55
C PRO A 480 -7.20 -25.47 12.27
N ASP A 481 -7.95 -24.83 13.18
CA ASP A 481 -8.99 -25.48 13.98
C ASP A 481 -10.34 -25.56 13.26
N GLY A 482 -10.52 -24.83 12.16
CA GLY A 482 -11.78 -24.82 11.39
C GLY A 482 -12.89 -24.01 12.05
N ASN A 483 -12.54 -23.07 12.91
CA ASN A 483 -13.50 -22.20 13.59
C ASN A 483 -14.09 -21.14 12.65
N LEU A 484 -13.34 -20.72 11.64
CA LEU A 484 -13.78 -19.76 10.62
C LEU A 484 -14.56 -20.48 9.52
N TYR A 485 -15.64 -19.84 9.05
CA TYR A 485 -16.43 -20.33 7.93
C TYR A 485 -15.83 -19.82 6.62
N GLU A 486 -15.57 -20.75 5.72
CA GLU A 486 -15.00 -20.49 4.40
C GLU A 486 -15.60 -21.46 3.37
N THR A 487 -15.39 -21.17 2.09
CA THR A 487 -16.00 -21.94 1.00
C THR A 487 -15.44 -23.35 0.87
N THR A 488 -14.17 -23.55 1.23
CA THR A 488 -13.44 -24.83 1.22
C THR A 488 -12.28 -24.76 2.21
N ARG A 489 -11.75 -25.92 2.64
CA ARG A 489 -10.52 -26.02 3.47
C ARG A 489 -9.36 -26.71 2.75
N SER A 490 -9.53 -27.01 1.47
CA SER A 490 -8.62 -27.87 0.68
C SER A 490 -7.29 -27.20 0.33
N ASN A 491 -7.21 -25.89 0.51
CA ASN A 491 -6.16 -24.96 0.11
C ASN A 491 -5.58 -24.20 1.32
N ASN A 492 -5.95 -24.59 2.55
CA ASN A 492 -5.50 -23.93 3.77
C ASN A 492 -4.06 -24.24 4.14
N VAL A 493 -3.44 -25.27 3.54
CA VAL A 493 -2.11 -25.73 3.91
C VAL A 493 -1.14 -25.48 2.76
N SER A 494 -0.05 -24.77 3.05
CA SER A 494 1.09 -24.59 2.16
C SER A 494 2.35 -25.20 2.76
N HIS A 495 3.31 -25.55 1.89
CA HIS A 495 4.61 -26.06 2.32
C HIS A 495 5.74 -25.35 1.56
N ARG A 496 6.80 -24.99 2.30
CA ARG A 496 8.04 -24.42 1.76
C ARG A 496 9.24 -25.22 2.23
N THR A 497 9.98 -25.83 1.31
CA THR A 497 11.17 -26.62 1.62
C THR A 497 12.32 -25.71 2.09
N VAL A 498 12.98 -26.10 3.18
CA VAL A 498 14.19 -25.45 3.69
C VAL A 498 15.26 -26.50 4.01
N ILE A 499 16.52 -26.17 3.80
CA ILE A 499 17.67 -27.02 4.14
C ILE A 499 18.44 -26.31 5.23
N VAL A 500 18.35 -26.82 6.45
CA VAL A 500 18.99 -26.24 7.63
C VAL A 500 20.37 -26.86 7.82
N GLY A 501 21.39 -26.03 7.94
CA GLY A 501 22.79 -26.39 8.13
C GLY A 501 23.46 -25.62 9.26
N GLY A 502 24.80 -25.60 9.25
CA GLY A 502 25.60 -24.87 10.23
C GLY A 502 25.74 -25.56 11.59
N LYS A 503 26.13 -24.78 12.60
CA LYS A 503 26.34 -25.20 14.00
C LYS A 503 25.48 -24.31 14.93
N ALA A 504 25.33 -24.69 16.19
CA ALA A 504 24.62 -23.85 17.17
C ALA A 504 25.28 -22.46 17.27
N GLY A 505 24.48 -21.40 17.30
CA GLY A 505 24.91 -19.99 17.26
C GLY A 505 25.40 -19.50 15.88
N ALA A 506 25.34 -20.36 14.87
CA ALA A 506 25.76 -20.07 13.50
C ALA A 506 25.04 -21.01 12.50
N ARG A 507 23.70 -21.06 12.59
CA ARG A 507 22.88 -21.83 11.65
C ARG A 507 22.96 -21.22 10.26
N THR A 508 22.73 -22.05 9.25
CA THR A 508 22.55 -21.59 7.87
C THR A 508 21.25 -22.18 7.30
N VAL A 509 20.69 -21.51 6.31
CA VAL A 509 19.55 -22.03 5.54
C VAL A 509 19.81 -21.92 4.04
N THR A 510 19.39 -22.93 3.29
CA THR A 510 19.26 -22.88 1.83
C THR A 510 17.82 -23.19 1.46
N VAL A 511 17.26 -22.41 0.56
CA VAL A 511 15.84 -22.50 0.20
C VAL A 511 15.74 -22.75 -1.32
N PRO A 512 15.32 -23.95 -1.75
CA PRO A 512 15.13 -24.22 -3.18
C PRO A 512 14.00 -23.35 -3.75
N PRO A 513 14.04 -22.95 -5.03
CA PRO A 513 12.95 -22.20 -5.67
C PRO A 513 11.57 -22.89 -5.54
N TYR A 514 10.51 -22.13 -5.26
CA TYR A 514 9.13 -22.63 -5.23
C TYR A 514 8.52 -22.46 -6.63
N GLN A 515 8.19 -23.57 -7.30
CA GLN A 515 7.59 -23.53 -8.64
C GLN A 515 8.34 -22.58 -9.61
N GLY A 516 9.68 -22.66 -9.60
CA GLY A 516 10.55 -21.84 -10.47
C GLY A 516 10.78 -20.41 -10.00
N VAL A 517 10.21 -19.99 -8.87
CA VAL A 517 10.47 -18.70 -8.24
C VAL A 517 11.49 -18.84 -7.12
N ASP A 518 12.58 -18.11 -7.22
CA ASP A 518 13.44 -17.82 -6.08
C ASP A 518 12.86 -16.60 -5.35
N THR A 519 12.55 -16.77 -4.07
CA THR A 519 11.99 -15.72 -3.21
C THR A 519 13.00 -15.19 -2.19
N GLU A 520 14.24 -15.70 -2.24
CA GLU A 520 15.32 -15.30 -1.33
C GLU A 520 16.36 -14.40 -2.01
N THR A 521 16.11 -14.04 -3.27
CA THR A 521 16.88 -13.03 -4.02
C THR A 521 16.25 -11.65 -3.88
N TRP A 522 16.96 -10.59 -4.28
CA TRP A 522 16.42 -9.24 -4.23
C TRP A 522 15.22 -9.10 -5.16
N TRP A 523 14.15 -8.45 -4.68
CA TRP A 523 12.85 -8.29 -5.35
C TRP A 523 12.92 -7.70 -6.78
N ASN A 524 13.99 -6.99 -7.11
CA ASN A 524 14.19 -6.33 -8.40
C ASN A 524 15.03 -7.15 -9.42
N GLU A 525 15.43 -8.37 -9.10
CA GLU A 525 16.24 -9.23 -10.00
C GLU A 525 15.42 -10.13 -10.95
N ARG A 526 14.14 -9.79 -11.22
CA ARG A 526 13.27 -10.56 -12.15
C ARG A 526 13.15 -9.97 -13.55
#